data_AF-A0A1M7J5X1-F1
#
_entry.id   AF-A0A1M7J5X1-F1
#
_cell.length_a   1.000
_cell.length_b   1.000
_cell.length_c   1.000
_cell.angle_alpha   90.00
_cell.angle_beta   90.00
_cell.angle_gamma   90.00
#
_symmetry.space_group_name_H-M   'P 1'
#
loop_
_entity.id
_entity.type
_entity.pdbx_description
1 polymer ?
#
loop_
_entity_poly.entity_id
_entity_poly.type
_entity_poly.pdbx_seq_one_letter_code
_entity_poly.pdbx_strand_id
1 'polypeptide(L)'
;MHRFSTPWGDLDLTRYPAEPREQLRAWDAADDYLLRHLAENPPAPGGTTVVLGDRWGALATALAERRPVQVSDSFLGQQATRANLRRIGAEDRVRLLSPQDTRAEPPERVDLLLVRVPRNLALLEDQLHALSPAVHRDTVVVGTGMVTEIHTSTLALFERILGPTVTSLAVRKARLIHCTPDPDLPRTPGPWPLRYALPDGIGPMSGRTVTNHAGVFCADRLDLGTRLLLAHLPRREGPDRVIDLGCGNGVVGTAAAVANPDSDVLFTDESYQAVASAEATFRDNADAATAAEFLVADAATGVPAGSADLVLNNPPFHSHRATSDSSARRMFATARAALRPGGELWVVGNRHLGYHVRLRRLFGNCEVVASDPKFVVLRAVRRPPRG
;
A
#
# COMPACT_ATOMS: atom_id res chain seq x y z
N MET A 1 -5.79 -21.81 -8.25
CA MET A 1 -6.87 -21.61 -7.26
C MET A 1 -6.60 -22.57 -6.12
N HIS A 2 -6.78 -22.15 -4.88
CA HIS A 2 -6.45 -22.96 -3.71
C HIS A 2 -7.71 -23.06 -2.83
N ARG A 3 -8.06 -24.28 -2.41
CA ARG A 3 -9.21 -24.55 -1.52
C ARG A 3 -8.81 -24.33 -0.07
N PHE A 4 -9.52 -23.43 0.60
CA PHE A 4 -9.36 -23.13 2.02
C PHE A 4 -10.53 -23.73 2.82
N SER A 5 -10.25 -24.77 3.60
CA SER A 5 -11.25 -25.36 4.50
C SER A 5 -11.34 -24.57 5.80
N THR A 6 -12.44 -23.84 5.97
CA THR A 6 -12.76 -23.07 7.18
C THR A 6 -13.74 -23.85 8.06
N PRO A 7 -13.96 -23.44 9.33
CA PRO A 7 -14.98 -24.05 10.18
C PRO A 7 -16.41 -23.97 9.63
N TRP A 8 -16.70 -23.03 8.71
CA TRP A 8 -18.02 -22.80 8.14
C TRP A 8 -18.18 -23.34 6.71
N GLY A 9 -17.15 -24.01 6.19
CA GLY A 9 -17.16 -24.58 4.84
C GLY A 9 -15.89 -24.29 4.04
N ASP A 10 -15.86 -24.81 2.83
CA ASP A 10 -14.72 -24.65 1.92
C ASP A 10 -14.87 -23.40 1.05
N LEU A 11 -13.78 -22.65 0.92
CA LEU A 11 -13.69 -21.46 0.09
C LEU A 11 -12.61 -21.61 -0.96
N ASP A 12 -12.94 -21.34 -2.21
CA ASP A 12 -11.95 -21.28 -3.28
C ASP A 12 -11.38 -19.86 -3.38
N LEU A 13 -10.17 -19.67 -2.86
CA LEU A 13 -9.53 -18.36 -2.76
C LEU A 13 -8.38 -18.19 -3.77
N THR A 14 -8.23 -16.97 -4.27
CA THR A 14 -7.12 -16.56 -5.12
C THR A 14 -6.49 -15.26 -4.65
N ARG A 15 -5.18 -15.12 -4.86
CA ARG A 15 -4.49 -13.83 -4.79
C ARG A 15 -4.90 -12.94 -5.98
N TYR A 16 -4.49 -11.67 -5.93
CA TYR A 16 -4.75 -10.70 -6.99
C TYR A 16 -3.48 -9.95 -7.42
N PRO A 17 -3.29 -9.66 -8.72
CA PRO A 17 -4.02 -10.27 -9.84
C PRO A 17 -3.77 -11.78 -9.90
N ALA A 18 -4.73 -12.54 -10.41
CA ALA A 18 -4.58 -13.99 -10.49
C ALA A 18 -3.54 -14.36 -11.56
N GLU A 19 -2.49 -15.08 -11.17
CA GLU A 19 -1.45 -15.54 -12.09
C GLU A 19 -1.64 -17.02 -12.49
N PRO A 20 -1.38 -17.37 -13.77
CA PRO A 20 -1.30 -18.76 -14.18
C PRO A 20 -0.22 -19.49 -13.35
N ARG A 21 -0.57 -20.64 -12.77
CA ARG A 21 0.33 -21.46 -11.92
C ARG A 21 0.78 -20.79 -10.61
N GLU A 22 -0.05 -19.93 -10.04
CA GLU A 22 0.18 -19.35 -8.71
C GLU A 22 0.41 -20.44 -7.64
N GLN A 23 1.61 -20.45 -7.06
CA GLN A 23 1.99 -21.39 -5.99
C GLN A 23 1.65 -20.85 -4.60
N LEU A 24 1.52 -19.53 -4.45
CA LEU A 24 1.23 -18.89 -3.18
C LEU A 24 -0.27 -18.87 -2.91
N ARG A 25 -0.67 -19.21 -1.69
CA ARG A 25 -2.06 -19.18 -1.25
C ARG A 25 -2.52 -17.77 -0.91
N ALA A 26 -3.83 -17.55 -0.97
CA ALA A 26 -4.49 -16.31 -0.54
C ALA A 26 -4.68 -16.22 0.99
N TRP A 27 -4.30 -17.26 1.73
CA TRP A 27 -4.33 -17.29 3.18
C TRP A 27 -3.08 -18.00 3.70
N ASP A 28 -2.79 -17.81 4.98
CA ASP A 28 -1.77 -18.55 5.71
C ASP A 28 -2.33 -19.16 7.01
N ALA A 29 -1.43 -19.71 7.84
CA ALA A 29 -1.81 -20.39 9.07
C ALA A 29 -2.41 -19.43 10.11
N ALA A 30 -2.13 -18.13 10.03
CA ALA A 30 -2.67 -17.14 10.95
C ALA A 30 -4.16 -16.87 10.67
N ASP A 31 -4.54 -16.87 9.40
CA ASP A 31 -5.94 -16.73 8.99
C ASP A 31 -6.74 -17.97 9.45
N ASP A 32 -6.25 -19.18 9.18
CA ASP A 32 -6.84 -20.45 9.63
C ASP A 32 -6.99 -20.52 11.17
N TYR A 33 -5.94 -20.13 11.90
CA TYR A 33 -5.96 -20.16 13.36
C TYR A 33 -7.01 -19.20 13.94
N LEU A 34 -7.09 -17.98 13.40
CA LEU A 34 -8.09 -17.01 13.85
C LEU A 34 -9.53 -17.51 13.61
N LEU A 35 -9.82 -18.03 12.42
CA LEU A 35 -11.17 -18.52 12.10
C LEU A 35 -11.58 -19.70 12.98
N ARG A 36 -10.65 -20.65 13.25
CA ARG A 36 -10.89 -21.77 14.18
C ARG A 36 -11.16 -21.28 15.60
N HIS A 37 -10.36 -20.33 16.08
CA HIS A 37 -10.57 -19.74 17.40
C HIS A 37 -11.95 -19.09 17.53
N LEU A 38 -12.41 -18.36 16.51
CA LEU A 38 -13.74 -17.75 16.48
C LEU A 38 -14.88 -18.78 16.41
N ALA A 39 -14.66 -19.94 15.79
CA ALA A 39 -15.65 -21.02 15.78
C ALA A 39 -15.78 -21.71 17.15
N GLU A 40 -14.66 -21.87 17.86
CA GLU A 40 -14.63 -22.41 19.23
C GLU A 40 -15.14 -21.39 20.27
N ASN A 41 -14.94 -20.10 20.02
CA ASN A 41 -15.30 -19.00 20.91
C ASN A 41 -16.15 -17.97 20.13
N PRO A 42 -17.41 -18.31 19.80
CA PRO A 42 -18.23 -17.47 18.94
C PRO A 42 -18.52 -16.11 19.61
N PRO A 43 -18.17 -14.99 18.97
CA PRO A 43 -18.57 -13.67 19.47
C PRO A 43 -20.08 -13.48 19.31
N ALA A 44 -20.64 -12.53 20.06
CA ALA A 44 -22.06 -12.24 20.03
C ALA A 44 -22.60 -12.06 18.59
N PRO A 45 -23.82 -12.55 18.31
CA PRO A 45 -24.43 -12.39 16.98
C PRO A 45 -24.85 -10.93 16.76
N GLY A 46 -24.81 -10.47 15.50
CA GLY A 46 -25.34 -9.17 15.09
C GLY A 46 -24.48 -7.93 15.43
N GLY A 47 -23.32 -8.09 16.07
CA GLY A 47 -22.41 -6.98 16.37
C GLY A 47 -21.55 -6.52 15.18
N THR A 48 -21.12 -5.27 15.20
CA THR A 48 -20.26 -4.68 14.17
C THR A 48 -18.90 -5.36 14.16
N THR A 49 -18.57 -6.00 13.03
CA THR A 49 -17.29 -6.68 12.81
C THR A 49 -16.39 -5.84 11.92
N VAL A 50 -15.17 -5.57 12.38
CA VAL A 50 -14.13 -4.87 11.60
C VAL A 50 -12.93 -5.80 11.43
N VAL A 51 -12.42 -5.89 10.20
CA VAL A 51 -11.26 -6.69 9.83
C VAL A 51 -10.16 -5.79 9.27
N LEU A 52 -9.04 -5.71 9.98
CA LEU A 52 -7.84 -5.00 9.56
C LEU A 52 -6.83 -5.94 8.89
N GLY A 53 -6.16 -5.46 7.85
CA GLY A 53 -4.95 -6.09 7.31
C GLY A 53 -5.15 -7.42 6.60
N ASP A 54 -6.41 -7.79 6.30
CA ASP A 54 -6.72 -8.99 5.51
C ASP A 54 -6.20 -8.83 4.07
N ARG A 55 -5.10 -9.51 3.78
CA ARG A 55 -4.27 -9.23 2.59
C ARG A 55 -4.93 -9.63 1.27
N TRP A 56 -5.74 -10.68 1.31
CA TRP A 56 -6.39 -11.24 0.12
C TRP A 56 -7.88 -11.51 0.32
N GLY A 57 -8.45 -11.02 1.41
CA GLY A 57 -9.87 -11.18 1.72
C GLY A 57 -10.23 -12.55 2.32
N ALA A 58 -9.28 -13.30 2.88
CA ALA A 58 -9.56 -14.64 3.40
C ALA A 58 -10.48 -14.58 4.63
N LEU A 59 -10.22 -13.65 5.55
CA LEU A 59 -11.03 -13.44 6.75
C LEU A 59 -12.37 -12.81 6.40
N ALA A 60 -12.36 -11.76 5.58
CA ALA A 60 -13.57 -11.06 5.15
C ALA A 60 -14.52 -11.99 4.37
N THR A 61 -13.99 -12.86 3.50
CA THR A 61 -14.79 -13.83 2.75
C THR A 61 -15.35 -14.92 3.68
N ALA A 62 -14.54 -15.46 4.59
CA ALA A 62 -15.00 -16.50 5.53
C ALA A 62 -16.04 -15.98 6.53
N LEU A 63 -16.00 -14.69 6.84
CA LEU A 63 -16.92 -14.05 7.78
C LEU A 63 -18.02 -13.24 7.06
N ALA A 64 -18.26 -13.45 5.76
CA ALA A 64 -19.21 -12.65 4.99
C ALA A 64 -20.64 -12.61 5.58
N GLU A 65 -21.08 -13.67 6.26
CA GLU A 65 -22.38 -13.70 6.97
C GLU A 65 -22.46 -12.68 8.13
N ARG A 66 -21.32 -12.28 8.72
CA ARG A 66 -21.25 -11.22 9.74
C ARG A 66 -21.23 -9.81 9.15
N ARG A 67 -21.29 -9.70 7.83
CA ARG A 67 -21.22 -8.44 7.07
C ARG A 67 -20.08 -7.50 7.52
N PRO A 68 -18.82 -7.98 7.54
CA PRO A 68 -17.72 -7.22 8.11
C PRO A 68 -17.41 -5.96 7.30
N VAL A 69 -16.87 -4.96 8.01
CA VAL A 69 -16.13 -3.85 7.40
C VAL A 69 -14.66 -4.27 7.29
N GLN A 70 -14.13 -4.41 6.08
CA GLN A 70 -12.69 -4.62 5.88
C GLN A 70 -12.02 -3.26 5.66
N VAL A 71 -11.01 -2.96 6.48
CA VAL A 71 -10.15 -1.78 6.28
C VAL A 71 -8.80 -2.23 5.73
N SER A 72 -8.43 -1.75 4.55
CA SER A 72 -7.19 -2.11 3.87
C SER A 72 -6.57 -0.91 3.18
N ASP A 73 -5.27 -0.70 3.41
CA ASP A 73 -4.47 0.28 2.68
C ASP A 73 -4.10 -0.19 1.25
N SER A 74 -4.30 -1.47 0.92
CA SER A 74 -3.94 -2.00 -0.41
C SER A 74 -5.16 -2.09 -1.33
N PHE A 75 -5.09 -1.39 -2.46
CA PHE A 75 -6.00 -1.54 -3.58
C PHE A 75 -6.05 -2.97 -4.08
N LEU A 76 -4.88 -3.60 -4.28
CA LEU A 76 -4.78 -4.99 -4.73
C LEU A 76 -5.44 -5.94 -3.73
N GLY A 77 -5.28 -5.69 -2.43
CA GLY A 77 -5.94 -6.44 -1.36
C GLY A 77 -7.46 -6.32 -1.44
N GLN A 78 -8.01 -5.11 -1.65
CA GLN A 78 -9.45 -4.94 -1.83
C GLN A 78 -9.97 -5.61 -3.11
N GLN A 79 -9.22 -5.55 -4.22
CA GLN A 79 -9.58 -6.26 -5.45
C GLN A 79 -9.58 -7.78 -5.27
N ALA A 80 -8.64 -8.32 -4.49
CA ALA A 80 -8.61 -9.73 -4.11
C ALA A 80 -9.86 -10.10 -3.31
N THR A 81 -10.23 -9.30 -2.31
CA THR A 81 -11.46 -9.53 -1.54
C THR A 81 -12.68 -9.50 -2.45
N ARG A 82 -12.86 -8.48 -3.29
CA ARG A 82 -14.00 -8.40 -4.24
C ARG A 82 -14.06 -9.62 -5.15
N ALA A 83 -12.91 -10.08 -5.66
CA ALA A 83 -12.85 -11.27 -6.49
C ALA A 83 -13.23 -12.55 -5.74
N ASN A 84 -12.80 -12.69 -4.47
CA ASN A 84 -13.12 -13.85 -3.64
C ASN A 84 -14.59 -13.85 -3.20
N LEU A 85 -15.15 -12.70 -2.81
CA LEU A 85 -16.58 -12.56 -2.49
C LEU A 85 -17.49 -12.84 -3.69
N ARG A 86 -17.11 -12.39 -4.89
CA ARG A 86 -17.80 -12.71 -6.15
C ARG A 86 -18.03 -14.19 -6.38
N ARG A 87 -17.09 -15.03 -5.95
CA ARG A 87 -17.17 -16.48 -6.15
C ARG A 87 -18.22 -17.14 -5.28
N ILE A 88 -18.58 -16.50 -4.16
CA ILE A 88 -19.60 -16.99 -3.24
C ILE A 88 -20.87 -16.13 -3.27
N GLY A 89 -20.97 -15.16 -4.19
CA GLY A 89 -22.13 -14.26 -4.33
C GLY A 89 -22.38 -13.38 -3.11
N ALA A 90 -21.30 -12.84 -2.51
CA ALA A 90 -21.35 -12.10 -1.25
C ALA A 90 -20.70 -10.71 -1.32
N GLU A 91 -20.56 -10.11 -2.51
CA GLU A 91 -19.91 -8.80 -2.67
C GLU A 91 -20.59 -7.68 -1.88
N ASP A 92 -21.92 -7.74 -1.76
CA ASP A 92 -22.75 -6.76 -1.05
C ASP A 92 -22.69 -6.92 0.47
N ARG A 93 -22.07 -7.99 0.96
CA ARG A 93 -22.02 -8.30 2.39
C ARG A 93 -20.82 -7.67 3.08
N VAL A 94 -19.74 -7.35 2.37
CA VAL A 94 -18.53 -6.77 2.97
C VAL A 94 -18.36 -5.34 2.52
N ARG A 95 -18.32 -4.39 3.47
CA ARG A 95 -17.96 -3.00 3.17
C ARG A 95 -16.44 -2.88 3.14
N LEU A 96 -15.89 -2.43 2.00
CA LEU A 96 -14.45 -2.25 1.82
C LEU A 96 -14.09 -0.78 2.00
N LEU A 97 -13.27 -0.48 3.00
CA LEU A 97 -12.82 0.87 3.32
C LEU A 97 -11.30 0.98 3.23
N SER A 98 -10.82 2.15 2.82
CA SER A 98 -9.42 2.56 3.02
C SER A 98 -9.23 3.10 4.43
N PRO A 99 -7.98 3.25 4.92
CA PRO A 99 -7.72 3.95 6.17
C PRO A 99 -8.26 5.40 6.18
N GLN A 100 -8.28 6.07 5.02
CA GLN A 100 -8.79 7.44 4.93
C GLN A 100 -10.30 7.49 5.09
N ASP A 101 -11.02 6.53 4.51
CA ASP A 101 -12.48 6.43 4.70
C ASP A 101 -12.82 6.22 6.17
N THR A 102 -12.09 5.34 6.86
CA THR A 102 -12.28 5.08 8.30
C THR A 102 -11.94 6.29 9.16
N ARG A 103 -10.98 7.13 8.77
CA ARG A 103 -10.69 8.38 9.49
C ARG A 103 -11.77 9.45 9.26
N ALA A 104 -12.29 9.52 8.03
CA ALA A 104 -13.32 10.50 7.67
C ALA A 104 -14.68 10.14 8.28
N GLU A 105 -15.03 8.87 8.29
CA GLU A 105 -16.27 8.33 8.86
C GLU A 105 -15.95 7.09 9.72
N PRO A 106 -15.43 7.30 10.95
CA PRO A 106 -15.15 6.19 11.85
C PRO A 106 -16.43 5.47 12.25
N PRO A 107 -16.40 4.13 12.45
CA PRO A 107 -17.55 3.42 12.96
C PRO A 107 -17.92 3.95 14.35
N GLU A 108 -19.22 4.06 14.65
CA GLU A 108 -19.66 4.50 15.97
C GLU A 108 -19.34 3.47 17.07
N ARG A 109 -19.30 2.18 16.68
CA ARG A 109 -19.11 1.04 17.57
C ARG A 109 -18.48 -0.15 16.86
N VAL A 110 -17.59 -0.84 17.53
CA VAL A 110 -16.99 -2.11 17.07
C VAL A 110 -17.16 -3.18 18.13
N ASP A 111 -17.90 -4.24 17.84
CA ASP A 111 -18.12 -5.37 18.75
C ASP A 111 -17.08 -6.49 18.55
N LEU A 112 -16.56 -6.63 17.34
CA LEU A 112 -15.51 -7.58 16.99
C LEU A 112 -14.43 -6.90 16.13
N LEU A 113 -13.23 -6.74 16.68
CA LEU A 113 -12.07 -6.19 15.99
C LEU A 113 -11.06 -7.30 15.70
N LEU A 114 -10.93 -7.67 14.43
CA LEU A 114 -9.96 -8.65 13.96
C LEU A 114 -8.79 -7.96 13.31
N VAL A 115 -7.57 -8.25 13.76
CA VAL A 115 -6.36 -7.58 13.28
C VAL A 115 -5.38 -8.59 12.70
N ARG A 116 -5.36 -8.73 11.37
CA ARG A 116 -4.25 -9.41 10.71
C ARG A 116 -3.05 -8.48 10.75
N VAL A 117 -2.09 -8.75 11.65
CA VAL A 117 -0.98 -7.84 11.96
C VAL A 117 -0.27 -7.43 10.66
N PRO A 118 -0.30 -6.14 10.28
CA PRO A 118 0.37 -5.68 9.08
C PRO A 118 1.88 -5.70 9.29
N ARG A 119 2.63 -5.73 8.19
CA ARG A 119 4.10 -5.69 8.26
C ARG A 119 4.64 -4.34 8.69
N ASN A 120 3.86 -3.28 8.48
CA ASN A 120 4.22 -1.92 8.84
C ASN A 120 3.57 -1.56 10.18
N LEU A 121 4.41 -1.35 11.20
CA LEU A 121 3.96 -1.01 12.54
C LEU A 121 3.25 0.36 12.59
N ALA A 122 3.69 1.32 11.77
CA ALA A 122 3.04 2.63 11.63
C ALA A 122 1.58 2.49 11.16
N LEU A 123 1.35 1.61 10.18
CA LEU A 123 0.00 1.36 9.66
C LEU A 123 -0.89 0.72 10.73
N LEU A 124 -0.35 -0.21 11.52
CA LEU A 124 -1.08 -0.77 12.65
C LEU A 124 -1.46 0.32 13.66
N GLU A 125 -0.48 1.12 14.08
CA GLU A 125 -0.70 2.22 15.04
C GLU A 125 -1.81 3.17 14.57
N ASP A 126 -1.74 3.59 13.31
CA ASP A 126 -2.75 4.47 12.73
C ASP A 126 -4.15 3.86 12.72
N GLN A 127 -4.27 2.61 12.30
CA GLN A 127 -5.56 1.92 12.25
C GLN A 127 -6.14 1.69 13.65
N LEU A 128 -5.30 1.38 14.64
CA LEU A 128 -5.73 1.25 16.02
C LEU A 128 -6.19 2.60 16.59
N HIS A 129 -5.47 3.70 16.33
CA HIS A 129 -5.91 5.03 16.75
C HIS A 129 -7.21 5.47 16.07
N ALA A 130 -7.41 5.14 14.79
CA ALA A 130 -8.64 5.47 14.07
C ALA A 130 -9.85 4.71 14.62
N LEU A 131 -9.67 3.48 15.13
CA LEU A 131 -10.76 2.65 15.62
C LEU A 131 -10.94 2.68 17.15
N SER A 132 -9.94 3.11 17.91
CA SER A 132 -10.02 3.15 19.38
C SER A 132 -11.22 3.95 19.92
N PRO A 133 -11.73 5.01 19.27
CA PRO A 133 -12.95 5.68 19.74
C PRO A 133 -14.19 4.80 19.74
N ALA A 134 -14.24 3.81 18.85
CA ALA A 134 -15.37 2.90 18.63
C ALA A 134 -15.27 1.60 19.43
N VAL A 135 -14.09 1.32 20.02
CA VAL A 135 -13.85 0.18 20.88
C VAL A 135 -14.41 0.46 22.28
N HIS A 136 -15.11 -0.52 22.85
CA HIS A 136 -15.72 -0.48 24.18
C HIS A 136 -15.30 -1.70 25.00
N ARG A 137 -15.66 -1.72 26.29
CA ARG A 137 -15.24 -2.76 27.26
C ARG A 137 -15.62 -4.19 26.87
N ASP A 138 -16.65 -4.35 26.04
CA ASP A 138 -17.16 -5.65 25.60
C ASP A 138 -16.71 -6.00 24.16
N THR A 139 -15.90 -5.14 23.52
CA THR A 139 -15.35 -5.43 22.20
C THR A 139 -14.41 -6.64 22.29
N VAL A 140 -14.63 -7.63 21.44
CA VAL A 140 -13.70 -8.76 21.28
C VAL A 140 -12.59 -8.31 20.33
N VAL A 141 -11.36 -8.18 20.84
CA VAL A 141 -10.19 -7.78 20.03
C VAL A 141 -9.22 -8.96 19.89
N VAL A 142 -9.06 -9.45 18.65
CA VAL A 142 -8.13 -10.55 18.36
C VAL A 142 -7.20 -10.19 17.21
N GLY A 143 -5.91 -10.07 17.51
CA GLY A 143 -4.84 -10.00 16.53
C GLY A 143 -4.39 -11.39 16.08
N THR A 144 -3.97 -11.53 14.83
CA THR A 144 -3.37 -12.77 14.31
C THR A 144 -2.18 -12.48 13.41
N GLY A 145 -1.16 -13.34 13.51
CA GLY A 145 0.02 -13.25 12.66
C GLY A 145 0.90 -14.48 12.70
N MET A 146 1.81 -14.58 11.73
CA MET A 146 2.91 -15.54 11.85
C MET A 146 3.80 -15.10 13.02
N VAL A 147 4.45 -16.03 13.70
CA VAL A 147 5.33 -15.75 14.85
C VAL A 147 6.41 -14.73 14.49
N THR A 148 6.88 -14.71 13.24
CA THR A 148 7.86 -13.75 12.72
C THR A 148 7.28 -12.34 12.48
N GLU A 149 5.98 -12.15 12.63
CA GLU A 149 5.28 -10.87 12.41
C GLU A 149 4.79 -10.25 13.72
N ILE A 150 4.68 -11.03 14.80
CA ILE A 150 4.24 -10.56 16.12
C ILE A 150 5.48 -10.29 16.96
N HIS A 151 5.81 -9.01 17.11
CA HIS A 151 6.93 -8.53 17.90
C HIS A 151 6.45 -7.92 19.22
N THR A 152 7.36 -7.70 20.16
CA THR A 152 7.07 -6.96 21.40
C THR A 152 6.53 -5.57 21.13
N SER A 153 7.01 -4.89 20.08
CA SER A 153 6.49 -3.60 19.63
C SER A 153 5.05 -3.67 19.13
N THR A 154 4.63 -4.79 18.53
CA THR A 154 3.24 -5.02 18.14
C THR A 154 2.35 -5.05 19.39
N LEU A 155 2.72 -5.85 20.40
CA LEU A 155 1.96 -5.95 21.65
C LEU A 155 1.89 -4.59 22.37
N ALA A 156 3.02 -3.89 22.46
CA ALA A 156 3.08 -2.57 23.07
C ALA A 156 2.14 -1.55 22.42
N LEU A 157 1.86 -1.64 21.10
CA LEU A 157 0.85 -0.80 20.46
C LEU A 157 -0.57 -1.14 20.92
N PHE A 158 -0.94 -2.42 20.95
CA PHE A 158 -2.25 -2.84 21.47
C PHE A 158 -2.41 -2.40 22.93
N GLU A 159 -1.40 -2.62 23.76
CA GLU A 159 -1.41 -2.27 25.19
C GLU A 159 -1.53 -0.78 25.42
N ARG A 160 -0.82 0.02 24.63
CA ARG A 160 -0.86 1.49 24.74
C ARG A 160 -2.18 2.08 24.23
N ILE A 161 -2.78 1.51 23.18
CA ILE A 161 -3.89 2.15 22.46
C ILE A 161 -5.25 1.57 22.88
N LEU A 162 -5.32 0.26 23.15
CA LEU A 162 -6.57 -0.46 23.39
C LEU A 162 -6.64 -1.09 24.78
N GLY A 163 -5.56 -1.71 25.26
CA GLY A 163 -5.55 -2.39 26.56
C GLY A 163 -4.67 -3.64 26.62
N PRO A 164 -4.54 -4.25 27.81
CA PRO A 164 -3.58 -5.33 28.08
C PRO A 164 -3.73 -6.50 27.11
N THR A 165 -2.59 -7.13 26.76
CA THR A 165 -2.57 -8.26 25.84
C THR A 165 -2.09 -9.56 26.47
N VAL A 166 -2.65 -10.67 25.99
CA VAL A 166 -2.12 -12.02 26.19
C VAL A 166 -1.97 -12.72 24.85
N THR A 167 -1.01 -13.62 24.73
CA THR A 167 -0.77 -14.35 23.47
C THR A 167 -1.09 -15.82 23.60
N SER A 168 -1.62 -16.42 22.54
CA SER A 168 -1.88 -17.86 22.49
C SER A 168 -0.58 -18.69 22.43
N LEU A 169 -0.69 -20.01 22.53
CA LEU A 169 0.37 -20.89 22.02
C LEU A 169 0.49 -20.76 20.49
N ALA A 170 1.68 -21.04 19.98
CA ALA A 170 1.93 -21.03 18.54
C ALA A 170 1.37 -22.31 17.88
N VAL A 171 0.57 -22.15 16.83
CA VAL A 171 0.00 -23.24 16.04
C VAL A 171 0.44 -23.05 14.60
N ARG A 172 1.16 -24.03 14.02
CA ARG A 172 1.69 -23.95 12.64
C ARG A 172 2.47 -22.66 12.35
N LYS A 173 3.25 -22.20 13.33
CA LYS A 173 3.99 -20.93 13.31
C LYS A 173 3.12 -19.66 13.25
N ALA A 174 1.82 -19.77 13.51
CA ALA A 174 0.93 -18.64 13.73
C ALA A 174 0.61 -18.47 15.23
N ARG A 175 0.22 -17.26 15.62
CA ARG A 175 -0.10 -16.90 17.00
C ARG A 175 -1.22 -15.86 17.03
N LEU A 176 -2.04 -15.93 18.07
CA LEU A 176 -3.08 -14.95 18.34
C LEU A 176 -2.65 -13.99 19.45
N ILE A 177 -3.11 -12.75 19.35
CA ILE A 177 -3.03 -11.71 20.37
C ILE A 177 -4.46 -11.46 20.84
N HIS A 178 -4.74 -11.69 22.11
CA HIS A 178 -6.01 -11.31 22.71
C HIS A 178 -5.77 -10.00 23.46
N CYS A 179 -6.50 -8.96 23.09
CA CYS A 179 -6.44 -7.66 23.75
C CYS A 179 -7.75 -7.47 24.52
N THR A 180 -7.65 -7.13 25.80
CA THR A 180 -8.81 -6.76 26.61
C THR A 180 -8.93 -5.24 26.57
N PRO A 181 -9.98 -4.66 25.97
CA PRO A 181 -10.15 -3.21 25.94
C PRO A 181 -10.22 -2.62 27.34
N ASP A 182 -9.41 -1.61 27.58
CA ASP A 182 -9.44 -0.82 28.80
C ASP A 182 -10.12 0.53 28.51
N PRO A 183 -11.38 0.73 28.95
CA PRO A 183 -12.12 1.96 28.69
C PRO A 183 -11.54 3.18 29.42
N ASP A 184 -10.69 2.97 30.42
CA ASP A 184 -10.07 4.04 31.21
C ASP A 184 -8.76 4.53 30.58
N LEU A 185 -8.26 3.88 29.52
CA LEU A 185 -7.09 4.35 28.78
C LEU A 185 -7.37 5.70 28.09
N PRO A 186 -6.50 6.71 28.28
CA PRO A 186 -6.64 7.99 27.60
C PRO A 186 -6.59 7.83 26.07
N ARG A 187 -7.66 8.27 25.41
CA ARG A 187 -7.71 8.33 23.94
C ARG A 187 -6.86 9.51 23.46
N THR A 188 -5.70 9.20 22.89
CA THR A 188 -4.78 10.19 22.32
C THR A 188 -4.85 10.17 20.79
N PRO A 189 -4.67 11.33 20.13
CA PRO A 189 -4.52 11.35 18.68
C PRO A 189 -3.25 10.59 18.28
N GLY A 190 -3.34 9.88 17.16
CA GLY A 190 -2.16 9.22 16.58
C GLY A 190 -1.15 10.25 16.03
N PRO A 191 0.11 9.85 15.82
CA PRO A 191 1.16 10.75 15.33
C PRO A 191 1.07 11.03 13.80
N TRP A 192 0.02 10.57 13.12
CA TRP A 192 -0.08 10.59 11.66
C TRP A 192 -1.04 11.69 11.18
N PRO A 193 -0.73 12.34 10.04
CA PRO A 193 0.48 12.18 9.22
C PRO A 193 1.73 12.85 9.82
N LEU A 194 2.90 12.29 9.51
CA LEU A 194 4.19 12.92 9.80
C LEU A 194 4.51 13.98 8.76
N ARG A 195 5.06 15.12 9.20
CA ARG A 195 5.51 16.21 8.32
C ARG A 195 6.95 16.59 8.68
N TYR A 196 7.79 16.75 7.68
CA TYR A 196 9.16 17.23 7.85
C TYR A 196 9.64 18.01 6.62
N ALA A 197 10.59 18.91 6.82
CA ALA A 197 11.26 19.63 5.73
C ALA A 197 12.33 18.75 5.08
N LEU A 198 12.35 18.72 3.76
CA LEU A 198 13.36 18.03 2.98
C LEU A 198 14.71 18.77 3.05
N PRO A 199 15.85 18.04 3.00
CA PRO A 199 17.16 18.67 3.04
C PRO A 199 17.41 19.57 1.82
N ASP A 200 18.30 20.54 1.97
CA ASP A 200 18.74 21.39 0.87
C ASP A 200 19.56 20.62 -0.18
N GLY A 201 19.67 21.18 -1.38
CA GLY A 201 20.55 20.66 -2.44
C GLY A 201 20.05 19.38 -3.10
N ILE A 202 18.75 19.07 -3.00
CA ILE A 202 18.13 17.89 -3.62
C ILE A 202 17.31 18.20 -4.86
N GLY A 203 17.44 19.42 -5.41
CA GLY A 203 16.68 19.86 -6.59
C GLY A 203 15.41 20.65 -6.22
N PRO A 204 14.34 20.59 -7.03
CA PRO A 204 13.14 21.45 -6.90
C PRO A 204 12.43 21.38 -5.53
N MET A 205 12.63 20.28 -4.80
CA MET A 205 12.05 20.03 -3.48
C MET A 205 12.96 20.39 -2.30
N SER A 206 14.07 21.10 -2.53
CA SER A 206 14.98 21.55 -1.46
C SER A 206 14.25 22.45 -0.46
N GLY A 207 14.36 22.15 0.84
CA GLY A 207 13.74 22.92 1.93
C GLY A 207 12.20 22.81 2.02
N ARG A 208 11.56 22.08 1.11
CA ARG A 208 10.10 21.95 1.03
C ARG A 208 9.57 20.91 2.00
N THR A 209 8.32 21.07 2.44
CA THR A 209 7.69 20.14 3.41
C THR A 209 7.11 18.94 2.68
N VAL A 210 7.33 17.74 3.22
CA VAL A 210 6.68 16.51 2.77
C VAL A 210 5.73 16.00 3.86
N THR A 211 4.57 15.50 3.45
CA THR A 211 3.56 14.89 4.32
C THR A 211 3.52 13.39 4.07
N ASN A 212 3.58 12.59 5.15
CA ASN A 212 3.61 11.13 5.09
C ASN A 212 2.56 10.55 6.04
N HIS A 213 1.51 9.96 5.50
CA HIS A 213 0.62 9.13 6.30
C HIS A 213 1.29 7.79 6.66
N ALA A 214 0.68 7.10 7.63
CA ALA A 214 1.11 5.77 8.04
C ALA A 214 1.10 4.77 6.89
N GLY A 215 2.03 3.82 6.91
CA GLY A 215 2.11 2.79 5.87
C GLY A 215 3.03 3.13 4.70
N VAL A 216 3.27 4.43 4.43
CA VAL A 216 4.10 4.90 3.32
C VAL A 216 5.58 4.52 3.51
N PHE A 217 6.23 4.16 2.40
CA PHE A 217 7.65 3.79 2.39
C PHE A 217 8.53 4.97 2.83
N CYS A 218 9.49 4.70 3.73
CA CYS A 218 10.39 5.72 4.30
C CYS A 218 9.65 6.96 4.83
N ALA A 219 8.53 6.78 5.53
CA ALA A 219 7.70 7.88 6.03
C ALA A 219 8.44 8.87 6.96
N ASP A 220 9.55 8.48 7.59
CA ASP A 220 10.32 9.30 8.54
C ASP A 220 11.48 10.10 7.90
N ARG A 221 11.87 9.79 6.66
CA ARG A 221 13.01 10.44 5.99
C ARG A 221 13.02 10.24 4.47
N LEU A 222 13.71 11.11 3.75
CA LEU A 222 13.87 10.97 2.31
C LEU A 222 14.66 9.68 1.95
N ASP A 223 14.11 8.86 1.05
CA ASP A 223 14.81 7.71 0.47
C ASP A 223 16.05 8.17 -0.31
N LEU A 224 17.17 7.46 -0.14
CA LEU A 224 18.42 7.80 -0.81
C LEU A 224 18.34 7.60 -2.33
N GLY A 225 17.58 6.61 -2.80
CA GLY A 225 17.31 6.43 -4.22
C GLY A 225 16.51 7.59 -4.78
N THR A 226 15.40 7.96 -4.13
CA THR A 226 14.63 9.16 -4.47
C THR A 226 15.50 10.42 -4.50
N ARG A 227 16.39 10.62 -3.52
CA ARG A 227 17.33 11.75 -3.51
C ARG A 227 18.20 11.80 -4.76
N LEU A 228 18.73 10.66 -5.20
CA LEU A 228 19.53 10.58 -6.42
C LEU A 228 18.70 10.92 -7.67
N LEU A 229 17.45 10.46 -7.74
CA LEU A 229 16.54 10.78 -8.84
C LEU A 229 16.21 12.27 -8.89
N LEU A 230 15.85 12.88 -7.76
CA LEU A 230 15.51 14.31 -7.67
C LEU A 230 16.64 15.23 -8.15
N ALA A 231 17.88 14.89 -7.82
CA ALA A 231 19.06 15.64 -8.24
C ALA A 231 19.33 15.59 -9.76
N HIS A 232 18.72 14.64 -10.47
CA HIS A 232 18.96 14.39 -11.89
C HIS A 232 17.68 14.40 -12.73
N LEU A 233 16.56 14.93 -12.21
CA LEU A 233 15.31 14.99 -12.98
C LEU A 233 15.53 15.67 -14.35
N PRO A 234 14.86 15.18 -15.41
CA PRO A 234 14.93 15.83 -16.71
C PRO A 234 14.40 17.26 -16.61
N ARG A 235 15.08 18.20 -17.26
CA ARG A 235 14.54 19.54 -17.48
C ARG A 235 13.50 19.45 -18.60
N ARG A 236 12.28 19.90 -18.31
CA ARG A 236 11.12 19.86 -19.20
C ARG A 236 10.49 21.25 -19.21
N GLU A 237 9.94 21.67 -20.34
CA GLU A 237 9.27 22.96 -20.50
C GLU A 237 8.02 22.75 -21.37
N GLY A 238 7.00 23.60 -21.14
CA GLY A 238 5.74 23.54 -21.84
C GLY A 238 4.85 22.37 -21.42
N PRO A 239 3.72 22.17 -22.13
CA PRO A 239 2.73 21.15 -21.78
C PRO A 239 3.33 19.75 -21.79
N ASP A 240 3.23 19.07 -20.65
CA ASP A 240 3.84 17.76 -20.43
C ASP A 240 2.94 16.88 -19.57
N ARG A 241 2.59 15.66 -20.00
CA ARG A 241 1.85 14.72 -19.16
C ARG A 241 2.82 13.80 -18.44
N VAL A 242 3.01 14.02 -17.14
CA VAL A 242 3.94 13.28 -16.29
C VAL A 242 3.19 12.25 -15.45
N ILE A 243 3.76 11.07 -15.26
CA ILE A 243 3.24 10.05 -14.35
C ILE A 243 4.30 9.75 -13.28
N ASP A 244 3.97 9.98 -12.01
CA ASP A 244 4.72 9.46 -10.87
C ASP A 244 4.18 8.07 -10.51
N LEU A 245 4.89 7.04 -10.98
CA LEU A 245 4.46 5.65 -10.91
C LEU A 245 4.97 4.98 -9.63
N GLY A 246 4.06 4.57 -8.75
CA GLY A 246 4.40 4.18 -7.38
C GLY A 246 4.82 5.41 -6.59
N CYS A 247 3.96 6.41 -6.55
CA CYS A 247 4.32 7.76 -6.12
C CYS A 247 4.76 7.84 -4.64
N GLY A 248 4.38 6.89 -3.78
CA GLY A 248 4.68 6.97 -2.36
C GLY A 248 4.14 8.29 -1.78
N ASN A 249 5.01 9.13 -1.21
CA ASN A 249 4.64 10.46 -0.72
C ASN A 249 4.60 11.58 -1.78
N GLY A 250 4.74 11.25 -3.07
CA GLY A 250 4.62 12.17 -4.19
C GLY A 250 5.75 13.17 -4.36
N VAL A 251 6.86 13.03 -3.63
CA VAL A 251 7.99 13.98 -3.71
C VAL A 251 8.57 14.04 -5.14
N VAL A 252 8.60 12.92 -5.88
CA VAL A 252 9.14 12.86 -7.24
C VAL A 252 8.25 13.59 -8.24
N GLY A 253 6.96 13.28 -8.28
CA GLY A 253 6.00 13.97 -9.14
C GLY A 253 5.83 15.45 -8.78
N THR A 254 5.85 15.78 -7.48
CA THR A 254 5.79 17.19 -7.02
C THR A 254 7.04 17.95 -7.46
N ALA A 255 8.22 17.33 -7.43
CA ALA A 255 9.43 17.96 -7.95
C ALA A 255 9.34 18.25 -9.45
N ALA A 256 8.74 17.34 -10.24
CA ALA A 256 8.50 17.56 -11.66
C ALA A 256 7.51 18.71 -11.90
N ALA A 257 6.43 18.78 -11.14
CA ALA A 257 5.45 19.86 -11.19
C ALA A 257 6.05 21.22 -10.83
N VAL A 258 6.84 21.29 -9.74
CA VAL A 258 7.51 22.52 -9.31
C VAL A 258 8.55 22.98 -10.33
N ALA A 259 9.21 22.05 -11.02
CA ALA A 259 10.19 22.37 -12.05
C ALA A 259 9.56 22.79 -13.39
N ASN A 260 8.37 22.27 -13.71
CA ASN A 260 7.60 22.58 -14.90
C ASN A 260 6.11 22.83 -14.54
N PRO A 261 5.72 24.06 -14.16
CA PRO A 261 4.34 24.37 -13.77
C PRO A 261 3.30 24.17 -14.89
N ASP A 262 3.73 24.11 -16.16
CA ASP A 262 2.89 23.82 -17.32
C ASP A 262 2.58 22.32 -17.49
N SER A 263 3.16 21.47 -16.64
CA SER A 263 2.88 20.03 -16.65
C SER A 263 1.56 19.66 -15.99
N ASP A 264 1.05 18.51 -16.39
CA ASP A 264 -0.07 17.81 -15.77
C ASP A 264 0.44 16.50 -15.20
N VAL A 265 0.33 16.33 -13.88
CA VAL A 265 0.98 15.23 -13.16
C VAL A 265 -0.05 14.24 -12.62
N LEU A 266 0.06 12.99 -13.06
CA LEU A 266 -0.67 11.87 -12.48
C LEU A 266 0.19 11.17 -11.42
N PHE A 267 -0.29 11.15 -10.18
CA PHE A 267 0.26 10.37 -9.09
C PHE A 267 -0.50 9.04 -9.00
N THR A 268 0.20 7.91 -9.10
CA THR A 268 -0.44 6.60 -8.98
C THR A 268 0.30 5.67 -8.03
N ASP A 269 -0.45 5.01 -7.14
CA ASP A 269 0.07 4.02 -6.19
C ASP A 269 -1.01 2.98 -5.85
N GLU A 270 -0.62 1.79 -5.38
CA GLU A 270 -1.58 0.81 -4.88
C GLU A 270 -2.02 1.09 -3.44
N SER A 271 -1.24 1.90 -2.71
CA SER A 271 -1.51 2.31 -1.33
C SER A 271 -2.39 3.55 -1.30
N TYR A 272 -3.53 3.46 -0.59
CA TYR A 272 -4.41 4.61 -0.35
C TYR A 272 -3.70 5.71 0.45
N GLN A 273 -2.90 5.33 1.46
CA GLN A 273 -2.12 6.26 2.28
C GLN A 273 -0.99 6.92 1.47
N ALA A 274 -0.38 6.21 0.51
CA ALA A 274 0.59 6.81 -0.41
C ALA A 274 -0.07 7.90 -1.26
N VAL A 275 -1.17 7.60 -1.95
CA VAL A 275 -1.88 8.59 -2.77
C VAL A 275 -2.31 9.81 -1.95
N ALA A 276 -2.84 9.61 -0.74
CA ALA A 276 -3.18 10.71 0.17
C ALA A 276 -1.95 11.55 0.60
N SER A 277 -0.80 10.90 0.79
CA SER A 277 0.46 11.58 1.13
C SER A 277 1.01 12.39 -0.04
N ALA A 278 0.93 11.83 -1.25
CA ALA A 278 1.29 12.52 -2.49
C ALA A 278 0.41 13.75 -2.71
N GLU A 279 -0.89 13.60 -2.47
CA GLU A 279 -1.86 14.69 -2.59
C GLU A 279 -1.60 15.82 -1.60
N ALA A 280 -1.36 15.50 -0.33
CA ALA A 280 -0.99 16.49 0.67
C ALA A 280 0.35 17.18 0.36
N THR A 281 1.36 16.41 -0.05
CA THR A 281 2.68 16.95 -0.42
C THR A 281 2.59 17.85 -1.65
N PHE A 282 1.81 17.47 -2.66
CA PHE A 282 1.62 18.30 -3.85
C PHE A 282 0.96 19.63 -3.50
N ARG A 283 -0.15 19.60 -2.76
CA ARG A 283 -0.90 20.80 -2.35
C ARG A 283 -0.07 21.78 -1.52
N ASP A 284 0.83 21.28 -0.68
CA ASP A 284 1.70 22.11 0.15
C ASP A 284 2.80 22.84 -0.66
N ASN A 285 3.06 22.44 -1.91
CA ASN A 285 4.29 22.84 -2.61
C ASN A 285 4.12 23.31 -4.06
N ALA A 286 3.16 22.76 -4.81
CA ALA A 286 2.90 23.15 -6.18
C ALA A 286 1.98 24.39 -6.25
N ASP A 287 2.05 25.13 -7.35
CA ASP A 287 1.17 26.26 -7.58
C ASP A 287 -0.27 25.77 -7.74
N ALA A 288 -1.24 26.53 -7.24
CA ALA A 288 -2.66 26.16 -7.28
C ALA A 288 -3.22 25.96 -8.70
N ALA A 289 -2.54 26.52 -9.71
CA ALA A 289 -2.91 26.38 -11.12
C ALA A 289 -2.32 25.11 -11.78
N THR A 290 -1.32 24.47 -11.18
CA THR A 290 -0.69 23.27 -11.73
C THR A 290 -1.65 22.08 -11.61
N ALA A 291 -1.93 21.42 -12.74
CA ALA A 291 -2.86 20.31 -12.78
C ALA A 291 -2.25 19.04 -12.17
N ALA A 292 -3.03 18.34 -11.36
CA ALA A 292 -2.67 17.03 -10.85
C ALA A 292 -3.88 16.10 -10.69
N GLU A 293 -3.63 14.82 -10.93
CA GLU A 293 -4.56 13.72 -10.70
C GLU A 293 -3.97 12.72 -9.72
N PHE A 294 -4.81 12.14 -8.86
CA PHE A 294 -4.41 11.22 -7.81
C PHE A 294 -5.21 9.92 -7.96
N LEU A 295 -4.51 8.84 -8.32
CA LEU A 295 -5.14 7.58 -8.68
C LEU A 295 -4.62 6.43 -7.82
N VAL A 296 -5.53 5.77 -7.12
CA VAL A 296 -5.22 4.50 -6.46
C VAL A 296 -5.40 3.36 -7.46
N ALA A 297 -4.31 2.71 -7.89
CA ALA A 297 -4.34 1.68 -8.94
C ALA A 297 -3.18 0.68 -8.87
N ASP A 298 -3.32 -0.42 -9.61
CA ASP A 298 -2.20 -1.32 -9.90
C ASP A 298 -1.29 -0.70 -10.97
N ALA A 299 -0.17 -0.12 -10.54
CA ALA A 299 0.77 0.59 -11.40
C ALA A 299 0.07 1.70 -12.21
N ALA A 300 0.22 1.74 -13.54
CA ALA A 300 -0.46 2.71 -14.41
C ALA A 300 -1.70 2.10 -15.12
N THR A 301 -2.38 1.15 -14.47
CA THR A 301 -3.63 0.58 -15.02
C THR A 301 -4.72 1.64 -15.09
N GLY A 302 -5.43 1.72 -16.22
CA GLY A 302 -6.46 2.74 -16.48
C GLY A 302 -5.93 4.00 -17.19
N VAL A 303 -4.62 4.18 -17.27
CA VAL A 303 -4.00 5.27 -18.04
C VAL A 303 -4.12 4.96 -19.55
N PRO A 304 -4.60 5.91 -20.38
CA PRO A 304 -4.66 5.71 -21.82
C PRO A 304 -3.30 5.41 -22.46
N ALA A 305 -3.29 4.58 -23.50
CA ALA A 305 -2.05 4.23 -24.16
C ALA A 305 -1.53 5.42 -24.98
N GLY A 306 -0.23 5.73 -24.84
CA GLY A 306 0.39 6.82 -25.60
C GLY A 306 -0.03 8.22 -25.17
N SER A 307 -0.54 8.40 -23.95
CA SER A 307 -0.96 9.70 -23.41
C SER A 307 0.09 10.41 -22.56
N ALA A 308 1.17 9.74 -22.18
CA ALA A 308 2.19 10.29 -21.29
C ALA A 308 3.49 10.64 -22.03
N ASP A 309 4.14 11.68 -21.57
CA ASP A 309 5.44 12.13 -22.05
C ASP A 309 6.58 11.58 -21.22
N LEU A 310 6.37 11.55 -19.90
CA LEU A 310 7.37 11.21 -18.91
C LEU A 310 6.73 10.31 -17.86
N VAL A 311 7.39 9.21 -17.55
CA VAL A 311 7.09 8.37 -16.40
C VAL A 311 8.29 8.38 -15.48
N LEU A 312 8.09 8.80 -14.24
CA LEU A 312 9.07 8.76 -13.15
C LEU A 312 8.73 7.57 -12.25
N ASN A 313 9.74 6.81 -11.82
CA ASN A 313 9.48 5.59 -11.06
C ASN A 313 10.62 5.25 -10.09
N ASN A 314 10.27 5.03 -8.82
CA ASN A 314 11.13 4.40 -7.82
C ASN A 314 10.47 3.08 -7.36
N PRO A 315 10.69 1.94 -8.07
CA PRO A 315 10.04 0.67 -7.74
C PRO A 315 10.34 0.21 -6.31
N PRO A 316 9.41 -0.49 -5.63
CA PRO A 316 9.66 -0.99 -4.28
C PRO A 316 10.81 -2.02 -4.24
N PHE A 317 11.70 -1.88 -3.25
CA PHE A 317 12.84 -2.78 -3.02
C PHE A 317 12.69 -3.55 -1.71
N HIS A 318 11.90 -4.62 -1.70
CA HIS A 318 11.81 -5.50 -0.53
C HIS A 318 12.40 -6.88 -0.78
N SER A 319 12.93 -7.46 0.30
CA SER A 319 13.72 -8.69 0.42
C SER A 319 13.02 -9.98 -0.04
N HIS A 320 11.75 -9.92 -0.45
CA HIS A 320 11.11 -10.99 -1.21
C HIS A 320 11.37 -10.79 -2.70
N ARG A 321 12.57 -11.18 -3.15
CA ARG A 321 13.03 -11.02 -4.54
C ARG A 321 11.97 -11.42 -5.58
N ALA A 322 11.16 -12.44 -5.36
CA ALA A 322 10.15 -12.87 -6.32
C ALA A 322 8.99 -11.86 -6.51
N THR A 323 8.48 -11.28 -5.42
CA THR A 323 7.34 -10.35 -5.47
C THR A 323 7.77 -9.00 -6.02
N SER A 324 8.91 -8.45 -5.54
CA SER A 324 9.44 -7.16 -6.00
C SER A 324 9.80 -7.19 -7.48
N ASP A 325 10.31 -8.32 -7.98
CA ASP A 325 10.61 -8.52 -9.39
C ASP A 325 9.37 -8.45 -10.29
N SER A 326 8.27 -9.05 -9.84
CA SER A 326 7.00 -9.06 -10.56
C SER A 326 6.36 -7.68 -10.62
N SER A 327 6.44 -6.91 -9.52
CA SER A 327 5.90 -5.55 -9.43
C SER A 327 6.68 -4.59 -10.33
N ALA A 328 8.02 -4.60 -10.27
CA ALA A 328 8.85 -3.79 -11.16
C ALA A 328 8.59 -4.11 -12.65
N ARG A 329 8.41 -5.40 -12.99
CA ARG A 329 8.05 -5.81 -14.35
C ARG A 329 6.70 -5.24 -14.80
N ARG A 330 5.67 -5.29 -13.95
CA ARG A 330 4.34 -4.70 -14.21
C ARG A 330 4.41 -3.19 -14.36
N MET A 331 5.13 -2.50 -13.47
CA MET A 331 5.37 -1.05 -13.55
C MET A 331 6.03 -0.67 -14.87
N PHE A 332 7.12 -1.32 -15.27
CA PHE A 332 7.79 -0.98 -16.54
C PHE A 332 6.92 -1.27 -17.77
N ALA A 333 6.12 -2.35 -17.74
CA ALA A 333 5.22 -2.70 -18.84
C ALA A 333 4.10 -1.66 -19.01
N THR A 334 3.46 -1.25 -17.91
CA THR A 334 2.40 -0.24 -17.91
C THR A 334 2.95 1.15 -18.25
N ALA A 335 4.12 1.52 -17.71
CA ALA A 335 4.84 2.74 -18.10
C ALA A 335 5.10 2.80 -19.62
N ARG A 336 5.64 1.71 -20.20
CA ARG A 336 5.85 1.64 -21.65
C ARG A 336 4.56 1.81 -22.44
N ALA A 337 3.44 1.25 -21.96
CA ALA A 337 2.15 1.34 -22.63
C ALA A 337 1.55 2.77 -22.57
N ALA A 338 1.72 3.46 -21.45
CA ALA A 338 1.25 4.83 -21.24
C ALA A 338 2.06 5.88 -22.05
N LEU A 339 3.38 5.70 -22.19
CA LEU A 339 4.24 6.67 -22.88
C LEU A 339 3.88 6.83 -24.37
N ARG A 340 3.89 8.03 -24.94
CA ARG A 340 3.82 8.23 -26.41
C ARG A 340 5.15 7.87 -27.07
N PRO A 341 5.21 7.66 -28.41
CA PRO A 341 6.50 7.58 -29.10
C PRO A 341 7.36 8.81 -28.82
N GLY A 342 8.61 8.60 -28.41
CA GLY A 342 9.52 9.65 -27.95
C GLY A 342 9.45 9.93 -26.44
N GLY A 343 8.40 9.47 -25.75
CA GLY A 343 8.27 9.62 -24.31
C GLY A 343 9.26 8.75 -23.52
N GLU A 344 9.52 9.15 -22.29
CA GLU A 344 10.65 8.64 -21.49
C GLU A 344 10.21 7.99 -20.18
N LEU A 345 10.82 6.85 -19.85
CA LEU A 345 10.74 6.24 -18.53
C LEU A 345 12.06 6.49 -17.80
N TRP A 346 11.98 7.12 -16.64
CA TRP A 346 13.08 7.37 -15.71
C TRP A 346 12.90 6.53 -14.46
N VAL A 347 13.86 5.66 -14.18
CA VAL A 347 13.81 4.70 -13.08
C VAL A 347 15.02 4.86 -12.20
N VAL A 348 14.82 5.00 -10.90
CA VAL A 348 15.90 4.79 -9.93
C VAL A 348 15.80 3.40 -9.31
N GLY A 349 16.94 2.78 -9.03
CA GLY A 349 16.95 1.60 -8.17
C GLY A 349 18.31 1.08 -7.80
N ASN A 350 18.32 0.07 -6.91
CA ASN A 350 19.58 -0.53 -6.47
C ASN A 350 20.32 -1.19 -7.64
N ARG A 351 21.63 -0.96 -7.75
CA ARG A 351 22.46 -1.46 -8.86
C ARG A 351 22.38 -2.96 -9.06
N HIS A 352 22.31 -3.72 -7.96
CA HIS A 352 22.28 -5.18 -7.97
C HIS A 352 20.98 -5.79 -8.55
N LEU A 353 19.93 -4.98 -8.76
CA LEU A 353 18.65 -5.46 -9.33
C LEU A 353 18.66 -5.57 -10.86
N GLY A 354 19.66 -4.97 -11.52
CA GLY A 354 19.86 -5.17 -12.96
C GLY A 354 18.73 -4.65 -13.86
N TYR A 355 18.02 -3.58 -13.45
CA TYR A 355 16.89 -3.02 -14.21
C TYR A 355 17.23 -2.63 -15.65
N HIS A 356 18.47 -2.25 -15.94
CA HIS A 356 18.94 -1.96 -17.30
C HIS A 356 18.72 -3.13 -18.28
N VAL A 357 18.84 -4.39 -17.85
CA VAL A 357 18.58 -5.56 -18.69
C VAL A 357 17.11 -5.64 -19.07
N ARG A 358 16.21 -5.38 -18.11
CA ARG A 358 14.76 -5.39 -18.30
C ARG A 358 14.32 -4.26 -19.23
N LEU A 359 14.83 -3.06 -18.98
CA LEU A 359 14.53 -1.89 -19.80
C LEU A 359 15.02 -2.10 -21.24
N ARG A 360 16.22 -2.63 -21.47
CA ARG A 360 16.70 -2.98 -22.81
C ARG A 360 15.81 -4.00 -23.51
N ARG A 361 15.34 -5.04 -22.79
CA ARG A 361 14.43 -6.04 -23.36
C ARG A 361 13.07 -5.44 -23.72
N LEU A 362 12.56 -4.50 -22.92
CA LEU A 362 11.21 -3.96 -23.06
C LEU A 362 11.12 -2.75 -24.00
N PHE A 363 12.08 -1.84 -23.92
CA PHE A 363 12.13 -0.59 -24.72
C PHE A 363 13.09 -0.68 -25.92
N GLY A 364 14.02 -1.64 -25.93
CA GLY A 364 15.07 -1.74 -26.95
C GLY A 364 16.24 -0.77 -26.73
N ASN A 365 16.20 0.02 -25.65
CA ASN A 365 17.27 0.91 -25.21
C ASN A 365 17.25 1.06 -23.68
N CYS A 366 18.37 1.51 -23.13
CA CYS A 366 18.49 1.95 -21.74
C CYS A 366 19.82 2.71 -21.60
N GLU A 367 19.74 3.92 -21.05
CA GLU A 367 20.86 4.79 -20.74
C GLU A 367 21.03 4.89 -19.22
N VAL A 368 22.28 5.03 -18.76
CA VAL A 368 22.57 5.37 -17.36
C VAL A 368 22.73 6.88 -17.29
N VAL A 369 21.82 7.55 -16.57
CA VAL A 369 21.86 9.02 -16.40
C VAL A 369 22.81 9.39 -15.26
N ALA A 370 22.69 8.68 -14.14
CA ALA A 370 23.50 8.92 -12.95
C ALA A 370 23.67 7.61 -12.17
N SER A 371 24.72 7.52 -11.38
CA SER A 371 24.89 6.39 -10.46
C SER A 371 25.77 6.77 -9.27
N ASP A 372 25.53 6.12 -8.14
CA ASP A 372 26.42 6.10 -6.99
C ASP A 372 26.81 4.63 -6.68
N PRO A 373 27.51 4.33 -5.57
CA PRO A 373 27.85 2.94 -5.23
C PRO A 373 26.65 1.99 -5.02
N LYS A 374 25.49 2.52 -4.62
CA LYS A 374 24.29 1.75 -4.25
C LYS A 374 23.17 1.82 -5.30
N PHE A 375 22.92 3.00 -5.86
CA PHE A 375 21.81 3.31 -6.74
C PHE A 375 22.24 3.70 -8.15
N VAL A 376 21.33 3.55 -9.09
CA VAL A 376 21.47 3.98 -10.49
C VAL A 376 20.17 4.60 -10.97
N VAL A 377 20.26 5.71 -11.69
CA VAL A 377 19.17 6.33 -12.44
C VAL A 377 19.31 5.93 -13.90
N LEU A 378 18.25 5.34 -14.43
CA LEU A 378 18.18 4.79 -15.78
C LEU A 378 17.11 5.52 -16.57
N ARG A 379 17.38 5.74 -17.86
CA ARG A 379 16.45 6.31 -18.82
C ARG A 379 16.19 5.34 -19.96
N ALA A 380 14.93 5.15 -20.33
CA ALA A 380 14.51 4.41 -21.52
C ALA A 380 13.50 5.25 -22.31
N VAL A 381 13.50 5.10 -23.64
CA VAL A 381 12.65 5.94 -24.52
C VAL A 381 11.74 5.03 -25.33
N ARG A 382 10.44 5.32 -25.35
CA ARG A 382 9.50 4.55 -26.18
C ARG A 382 9.75 4.87 -27.65
N ARG A 383 10.32 3.90 -28.38
CA ARG A 383 10.49 4.00 -29.83
C ARG A 383 9.16 3.77 -30.56
N PRO A 384 8.98 4.33 -31.76
CA PRO A 384 7.88 3.94 -32.64
C PRO A 384 7.91 2.43 -32.89
N PRO A 385 6.76 1.79 -33.16
CA PRO A 385 6.77 0.42 -33.69
C PRO A 385 7.64 0.41 -34.95
N ARG A 386 8.51 -0.60 -35.09
CA ARG A 386 9.15 -0.85 -36.38
C ARG A 386 8.04 -1.32 -37.32
N GLY A 387 7.76 -0.53 -38.36
CA GLY A 387 6.78 -0.86 -39.40
C GLY A 387 7.16 -2.09 -40.20
#